data_AF-W2T3K8-F1
#
_entry.id   AF-W2T3K8-F1
#
_cell.length_a   1.000
_cell.length_b   1.000
_cell.length_c   1.000
_cell.angle_alpha   90.00
_cell.angle_beta   90.00
_cell.angle_gamma   90.00
#
_symmetry.space_group_name_H-M   'P 1'
#
loop_
_entity.id
_entity.type
_entity.pdbx_description
1 polymer ?
#
loop_
_entity_poly.entity_id
_entity_poly.type
_entity_poly.pdbx_seq_one_letter_code
_entity_poly.pdbx_strand_id
1 'polypeptide(L)'
;MLLLVSDLSPSQVVFNRRVAETLANAGHDVTMTIFTGVNDSDSKFVDIAKNVKIYRVYSSFGFDKKDYEKEIAKNSFEDLSGGIFRIFEDLNMFSAVLEEYCRKAVENREFLEWLTAERFDLAFVDVYNVCHIGLIHYARIPSWIWLSRLGKGN
;
A
#
# COMPACT_ATOMS: atom_id res chain seq x y z
N MET A 1 -9.08 -8.25 11.74
CA MET A 1 -8.92 -6.94 11.06
C MET A 1 -7.84 -6.99 9.98
N LEU A 2 -8.06 -6.29 8.87
CA LEU A 2 -7.19 -6.25 7.70
C LEU A 2 -6.66 -4.84 7.45
N LEU A 3 -5.37 -4.68 7.16
CA LEU A 3 -4.81 -3.45 6.60
C LEU A 3 -4.30 -3.74 5.18
N LEU A 4 -4.84 -3.04 4.19
CA LEU A 4 -4.36 -3.10 2.80
C LEU A 4 -3.38 -1.94 2.57
N VAL A 5 -2.12 -2.28 2.30
CA VAL A 5 -1.00 -1.32 2.31
C VAL A 5 -0.25 -1.34 0.99
N SER A 6 -0.22 -0.20 0.29
CA SER A 6 0.63 -0.02 -0.89
C SER A 6 2.07 0.34 -0.47
N ASP A 7 3.06 -0.48 -0.84
CA ASP A 7 4.50 -0.22 -0.58
C ASP A 7 5.09 0.75 -1.62
N LEU A 8 4.43 1.90 -1.80
CA LEU A 8 4.84 2.96 -2.72
C LEU A 8 5.86 3.91 -2.11
N SER A 9 5.80 4.09 -0.79
CA SER A 9 6.82 4.84 -0.06
C SER A 9 7.02 4.25 1.33
N PRO A 10 8.23 4.34 1.90
CA PRO A 10 8.50 3.86 3.25
C PRO A 10 7.57 4.48 4.30
N SER A 11 7.18 5.75 4.11
CA SER A 11 6.32 6.48 5.04
C SER A 11 4.92 5.86 5.18
N GLN A 12 4.36 5.34 4.08
CA GLN A 12 3.06 4.67 4.08
C GLN A 12 3.10 3.36 4.85
N VAL A 13 4.17 2.58 4.67
CA VAL A 13 4.38 1.32 5.39
C VAL A 13 4.58 1.58 6.88
N VAL A 14 5.40 2.56 7.26
CA VAL A 14 5.65 2.92 8.67
C VAL A 14 4.37 3.40 9.36
N PHE A 15 3.56 4.21 8.69
CA PHE A 15 2.31 4.69 9.26
C PHE A 15 1.32 3.55 9.50
N ASN A 16 1.08 2.70 8.49
CA ASN A 16 0.18 1.56 8.62
C ASN A 16 0.69 0.53 9.63
N ARG A 17 2.02 0.32 9.72
CA ARG A 17 2.61 -0.51 10.78
C ARG A 17 2.21 -0.01 12.17
N ARG A 18 2.35 1.28 12.46
CA ARG A 18 2.03 1.83 13.79
C ARG A 18 0.56 1.60 14.14
N VAL A 19 -0.32 1.72 13.17
CA VAL A 19 -1.76 1.41 13.33
C VAL A 19 -1.93 -0.07 13.64
N ALA A 20 -1.34 -0.96 12.83
CA ALA A 20 -1.44 -2.41 13.00
C ALA A 20 -0.90 -2.88 14.37
N GLU A 21 0.29 -2.42 14.76
CA GLU A 21 0.91 -2.78 16.04
C GLU A 21 0.09 -2.27 17.23
N THR A 22 -0.48 -1.07 17.13
CA THR A 22 -1.35 -0.53 18.19
C THR A 22 -2.60 -1.39 18.36
N LEU A 23 -3.24 -1.78 17.25
CA LEU A 23 -4.41 -2.65 17.27
C LEU A 23 -4.08 -4.05 17.79
N ALA A 24 -2.97 -4.63 17.34
CA ALA A 24 -2.53 -5.95 17.80
C ALA A 24 -2.17 -5.95 19.29
N ASN A 25 -1.53 -4.89 19.79
CA ASN A 25 -1.22 -4.73 21.21
C ASN A 25 -2.49 -4.52 22.07
N ALA A 26 -3.57 -4.00 21.48
CA ALA A 26 -4.88 -3.93 22.13
C ALA A 26 -5.63 -5.28 22.13
N GLY A 27 -5.05 -6.35 21.56
CA GLY A 27 -5.62 -7.70 21.57
C GLY A 27 -6.43 -8.06 20.32
N HIS A 28 -6.40 -7.24 19.26
CA HIS A 28 -7.05 -7.57 18.00
C HIS A 28 -6.19 -8.50 17.14
N ASP A 29 -6.83 -9.42 16.40
CA ASP A 29 -6.15 -10.19 15.35
C ASP A 29 -6.01 -9.32 14.09
N VAL A 30 -4.77 -8.99 13.74
CA VAL A 30 -4.44 -8.00 12.71
C VAL A 30 -3.57 -8.64 11.64
N THR A 31 -4.03 -8.51 10.40
CA THR A 31 -3.27 -8.88 9.21
C THR A 31 -2.96 -7.64 8.37
N MET A 32 -1.69 -7.44 8.03
CA MET A 32 -1.23 -6.47 7.05
C MET A 32 -0.99 -7.17 5.71
N THR A 33 -1.77 -6.81 4.69
CA THR A 33 -1.50 -7.19 3.31
C THR A 33 -0.69 -6.10 2.63
N ILE A 34 0.55 -6.40 2.29
CA ILE A 34 1.49 -5.47 1.68
C ILE A 34 1.59 -5.77 0.19
N PHE A 35 1.21 -4.80 -0.64
CA PHE A 35 1.37 -4.86 -2.08
C PHE A 35 2.76 -4.33 -2.43
N THR A 36 3.66 -5.22 -2.82
CA THR A 36 5.06 -4.92 -3.15
C THR A 36 5.22 -4.83 -4.66
N GLY A 37 5.70 -3.67 -5.10
CA GLY A 37 5.81 -3.29 -6.49
C GLY A 37 7.11 -3.61 -7.20
N VAL A 38 8.13 -3.95 -6.42
CA VAL A 38 9.49 -3.83 -6.91
C VAL A 38 10.33 -5.06 -6.64
N ASN A 39 11.00 -5.52 -7.70
CA ASN A 39 11.67 -6.82 -7.79
C ASN A 39 12.86 -6.99 -6.84
N ASP A 40 13.34 -5.91 -6.22
CA ASP A 40 14.40 -5.93 -5.19
C ASP A 40 13.86 -5.43 -3.84
N SER A 41 12.73 -5.99 -3.40
CA SER A 41 12.21 -5.70 -2.06
C SER A 41 13.02 -6.50 -1.03
N ASP A 42 14.21 -6.01 -0.70
CA ASP A 42 14.71 -6.12 0.67
C ASP A 42 13.70 -5.38 1.57
N SER A 43 12.56 -6.03 1.81
CA SER A 43 11.44 -5.58 2.62
C SER A 43 11.78 -5.52 4.11
N LYS A 44 13.08 -5.64 4.43
CA LYS A 44 13.71 -5.43 5.73
C LYS A 44 13.63 -3.99 6.23
N PHE A 45 13.14 -3.05 5.41
CA PHE A 45 13.13 -1.63 5.76
C PHE A 45 12.27 -1.29 6.99
N VAL A 46 11.29 -2.15 7.32
CA VAL A 46 10.44 -1.95 8.48
C VAL A 46 10.23 -3.28 9.19
N ASP A 47 10.89 -3.45 10.35
CA ASP A 47 10.58 -4.55 11.27
C ASP A 47 9.14 -4.39 11.77
N ILE A 48 8.28 -5.39 11.59
CA ILE A 48 6.89 -5.35 12.04
C ILE A 48 6.77 -6.32 13.21
N ALA A 49 6.10 -5.90 14.28
CA ALA A 49 5.94 -6.73 15.46
C ALA A 49 5.35 -8.12 15.14
N LYS A 50 5.88 -9.17 15.79
CA LYS A 50 5.54 -10.57 15.51
C LYS A 50 4.06 -10.93 15.72
N ASN A 51 3.33 -10.12 16.48
CA ASN A 51 1.89 -10.28 16.72
C ASN A 51 1.02 -9.72 15.59
N VAL A 52 1.61 -9.15 14.53
CA VAL A 52 0.91 -8.74 13.32
C VAL A 52 1.21 -9.76 12.21
N LYS A 53 0.16 -10.34 11.62
CA LYS A 53 0.31 -11.25 10.47
C LYS A 53 0.64 -10.44 9.22
N ILE A 54 1.51 -10.95 8.37
CA ILE A 54 1.90 -10.28 7.12
C ILE A 54 1.55 -11.19 5.95
N TYR A 55 0.82 -10.65 4.98
CA TYR A 55 0.56 -11.28 3.69
C TYR A 55 1.17 -10.40 2.59
N ARG A 56 2.00 -10.95 1.71
CA ARG A 56 2.64 -10.18 0.65
C ARG A 56 2.03 -10.51 -0.70
N VAL A 57 1.61 -9.48 -1.42
CA VAL A 57 1.18 -9.57 -2.81
C VAL A 57 2.27 -8.94 -3.66
N TYR A 58 2.97 -9.77 -4.44
CA TYR A 58 4.05 -9.30 -5.30
C TYR A 58 3.51 -8.91 -6.68
N SER A 59 3.83 -7.70 -7.11
CA SER A 59 3.59 -7.18 -8.46
C SER A 59 4.92 -6.66 -8.99
N SER A 60 5.32 -7.08 -10.18
CA SER A 60 6.51 -6.55 -10.87
C SER A 60 6.08 -5.42 -11.78
N PHE A 61 6.61 -4.21 -11.57
CA PHE A 61 6.29 -3.03 -12.38
C PHE A 61 7.24 -2.78 -13.55
N GLY A 62 8.20 -3.67 -13.80
CA GLY A 62 9.21 -3.46 -14.85
C GLY A 62 10.21 -2.33 -14.56
N PHE A 63 10.16 -1.72 -13.38
CA PHE A 63 11.12 -0.73 -12.88
C PHE A 63 11.81 -1.25 -11.61
N ASP A 64 13.09 -0.91 -11.41
CA ASP A 64 13.83 -1.20 -10.18
C ASP A 64 13.47 -0.21 -9.07
N LYS A 65 13.59 -0.63 -7.80
CA LYS A 65 13.21 0.17 -6.63
C LYS A 65 14.13 1.35 -6.51
N LYS A 66 15.41 1.10 -6.77
CA LYS A 66 16.45 2.13 -6.74
C LYS A 66 16.20 3.19 -7.79
N ASP A 67 15.71 2.81 -8.96
CA ASP A 67 15.38 3.76 -10.03
C ASP A 67 14.15 4.58 -9.65
N TYR A 68 13.10 3.94 -9.13
CA TYR A 68 11.89 4.63 -8.67
C TYR A 68 12.16 5.59 -7.49
N GLU A 69 12.90 5.14 -6.48
CA GLU A 69 13.28 5.97 -5.33
C GLU A 69 14.19 7.14 -5.74
N LYS A 70 15.07 6.93 -6.72
CA LYS A 70 15.94 7.99 -7.25
C LYS A 70 15.15 9.05 -8.00
N GLU A 71 14.16 8.66 -8.80
CA GLU A 71 13.25 9.61 -9.47
C GLU A 71 12.38 10.37 -8.47
N ILE A 72 11.81 9.68 -7.46
CA ILE A 72 11.08 10.37 -6.36
C ILE A 72 12.00 11.35 -5.64
N ALA A 73 13.21 10.94 -5.26
CA ALA A 73 14.12 11.79 -4.50
C ALA A 73 14.56 13.02 -5.29
N LYS A 74 14.81 12.86 -6.59
CA LYS A 74 15.10 13.97 -7.51
C LYS A 74 13.93 14.95 -7.57
N ASN A 75 12.70 14.44 -7.67
CA ASN A 75 11.51 15.27 -7.82
C ASN A 75 11.02 15.88 -6.50
N SER A 76 11.40 15.33 -5.34
CA SER A 76 10.89 15.74 -4.01
C SER A 76 11.35 17.11 -3.53
N PHE A 77 12.48 17.61 -4.05
CA PHE A 77 13.08 18.89 -3.64
C PHE A 77 13.25 19.87 -4.80
N GLU A 78 12.87 19.49 -6.02
CA GLU A 78 12.83 20.41 -7.13
C GLU A 78 11.60 21.31 -6.99
N ASP A 79 11.78 22.63 -7.18
CA ASP A 79 10.66 23.55 -7.19
C ASP A 79 9.65 23.09 -8.25
N LEU A 80 8.35 23.15 -7.92
CA LEU A 80 7.23 22.93 -8.85
C LEU A 80 7.26 23.85 -10.10
N SER A 81 8.29 24.69 -10.21
CA SER A 81 8.77 25.42 -11.38
C SER A 81 8.78 24.65 -12.71
N GLY A 82 8.79 23.31 -12.70
CA GLY A 82 8.65 22.45 -13.88
C GLY A 82 7.31 22.58 -14.63
N GLY A 83 6.36 23.33 -14.06
CA GLY A 83 5.08 23.66 -14.70
C GLY A 83 4.06 22.53 -14.64
N ILE A 84 2.83 22.84 -15.06
CA ILE A 84 1.66 21.95 -15.00
C ILE A 84 1.92 20.57 -15.66
N PHE A 85 2.78 20.51 -16.68
CA PHE A 85 3.10 19.28 -17.42
C PHE A 85 3.82 18.24 -16.57
N ARG A 86 4.79 18.65 -15.74
CA ARG A 86 5.52 17.73 -14.86
C ARG A 86 4.61 17.14 -13.78
N ILE A 87 3.69 17.95 -13.24
CA ILE A 87 2.66 17.48 -12.31
C ILE A 87 1.80 16.40 -12.97
N PHE A 88 1.41 16.59 -14.24
CA PHE A 88 0.65 15.57 -14.98
C PHE A 88 1.46 14.30 -15.23
N GLU A 89 2.74 14.39 -15.55
CA GLU A 89 3.62 13.21 -15.73
C GLU A 89 3.74 12.41 -14.44
N ASP A 90 4.00 13.07 -13.30
CA ASP A 90 4.10 12.42 -11.99
C ASP A 90 2.77 11.75 -11.61
N LEU A 91 1.62 12.41 -11.83
CA LEU A 91 0.30 11.85 -11.58
C LEU A 91 0.00 10.65 -12.48
N ASN A 92 0.34 10.72 -13.78
CA ASN A 92 0.14 9.61 -14.72
C ASN A 92 0.97 8.38 -14.32
N MET A 93 2.24 8.59 -13.97
CA MET A 93 3.11 7.52 -13.48
C MET A 93 2.52 6.89 -12.21
N PHE A 94 2.11 7.71 -11.24
CA PHE A 94 1.50 7.24 -10.00
C PHE A 94 0.21 6.43 -10.25
N SER A 95 -0.67 6.92 -11.13
CA SER A 95 -1.88 6.21 -11.53
C SER A 95 -1.58 4.87 -12.21
N ALA A 96 -0.58 4.80 -13.10
CA ALA A 96 -0.21 3.56 -13.76
C ALA A 96 0.29 2.49 -12.77
N VAL A 97 1.07 2.89 -11.76
CA VAL A 97 1.54 1.97 -10.71
C VAL A 97 0.37 1.43 -9.89
N LEU A 98 -0.58 2.29 -9.50
CA LEU A 98 -1.78 1.88 -8.77
C LEU A 98 -2.68 0.95 -9.59
N GLU A 99 -2.82 1.21 -10.89
CA GLU A 99 -3.57 0.35 -11.78
C GLU A 99 -2.93 -1.05 -11.85
N GLU A 100 -1.61 -1.12 -11.96
CA GLU A 100 -0.91 -2.41 -12.06
C GLU A 100 -0.94 -3.19 -10.74
N TYR A 101 -0.85 -2.52 -9.59
CA TYR A 101 -1.14 -3.15 -8.29
C TYR A 101 -2.51 -3.79 -8.30
N CYS A 102 -3.51 -3.06 -8.78
CA CYS A 102 -4.87 -3.55 -8.82
C CYS A 102 -5.00 -4.76 -9.75
N ARG A 103 -4.47 -4.66 -10.96
CA ARG A 103 -4.47 -5.73 -11.96
C ARG A 103 -3.87 -7.00 -11.39
N LYS A 104 -2.68 -6.93 -10.78
CA LYS A 104 -2.03 -8.09 -10.18
C LYS A 104 -2.77 -8.66 -8.98
N ALA A 105 -3.39 -7.81 -8.17
CA ALA A 105 -4.22 -8.27 -7.06
C ALA A 105 -5.43 -9.07 -7.57
N VAL A 106 -6.15 -8.57 -8.59
CA VAL A 106 -7.37 -9.22 -9.10
C VAL A 106 -7.08 -10.42 -10.01
N GLU A 107 -5.91 -10.48 -10.65
CA GLU A 107 -5.45 -11.65 -11.40
C GLU A 107 -4.98 -12.79 -10.48
N ASN A 108 -4.62 -12.48 -9.22
CA ASN A 108 -4.15 -13.46 -8.25
C ASN A 108 -5.32 -14.17 -7.55
N ARG A 109 -5.74 -15.31 -8.11
CA ARG A 109 -6.84 -16.13 -7.57
C ARG A 109 -6.57 -16.65 -6.16
N GLU A 110 -5.34 -17.07 -5.87
CA GLU A 110 -4.96 -17.59 -4.56
C GLU A 110 -5.14 -16.50 -3.48
N PHE A 111 -4.70 -15.28 -3.78
CA PHE A 111 -4.91 -14.13 -2.91
C PHE A 111 -6.39 -13.83 -2.70
N LEU A 112 -7.19 -13.81 -3.77
CA LEU A 112 -8.62 -13.54 -3.67
C LEU A 112 -9.37 -14.60 -2.86
N GLU A 113 -9.04 -15.88 -3.05
CA GLU A 113 -9.60 -16.99 -2.28
C GLU A 113 -9.22 -16.86 -0.81
N TRP A 114 -7.94 -16.64 -0.50
CA TRP A 114 -7.46 -16.38 0.86
C TRP A 114 -8.19 -15.20 1.51
N LEU A 115 -8.28 -14.06 0.80
CA LEU A 115 -8.90 -12.84 1.31
C LEU A 115 -10.37 -13.08 1.70
N THR A 116 -11.11 -13.85 0.89
CA THR A 116 -12.51 -14.21 1.20
C THR A 116 -12.63 -15.23 2.33
N ALA A 117 -11.67 -16.15 2.46
CA ALA A 117 -11.67 -17.21 3.46
C ALA A 117 -11.42 -16.70 4.88
N GLU A 118 -10.58 -15.66 5.03
CA GLU A 118 -10.23 -15.07 6.33
C GLU A 118 -11.41 -14.37 7.03
N ARG A 119 -12.45 -13.94 6.28
CA ARG A 119 -13.66 -13.31 6.83
C ARG A 119 -13.39 -12.14 7.78
N PHE A 120 -12.58 -11.19 7.33
CA PHE A 120 -12.29 -9.99 8.10
C PHE A 120 -13.55 -9.18 8.41
N ASP A 121 -13.59 -8.63 9.62
CA ASP A 121 -14.67 -7.83 10.19
C ASP A 121 -14.49 -6.31 9.94
N LEU A 122 -13.25 -5.86 9.82
CA LEU A 122 -12.87 -4.47 9.57
C LEU A 122 -11.64 -4.42 8.66
N ALA A 123 -11.69 -3.54 7.66
CA ALA A 123 -10.54 -3.22 6.81
C ALA A 123 -10.07 -1.77 6.98
N PHE A 124 -8.77 -1.54 6.85
CA PHE A 124 -8.15 -0.24 6.72
C PHE A 124 -7.50 -0.13 5.35
N VAL A 125 -7.67 1.01 4.68
CA VAL A 125 -7.15 1.24 3.33
C VAL A 125 -6.46 2.59 3.24
N ASP A 126 -5.42 2.70 2.42
CA ASP A 126 -4.79 3.99 2.12
C ASP A 126 -5.67 4.88 1.21
N VAL A 127 -5.43 6.19 1.26
CA VAL A 127 -6.16 7.23 0.48
C VAL A 127 -5.95 7.20 -1.02
N TYR A 128 -4.91 6.50 -1.48
CA TYR A 128 -4.47 6.61 -2.85
C TYR A 128 -4.94 5.43 -3.71
N ASN A 129 -5.16 4.27 -3.11
CA ASN A 129 -5.44 3.03 -3.83
C ASN A 129 -6.92 2.63 -3.73
N VAL A 130 -7.72 3.13 -4.68
CA VAL A 130 -9.15 2.79 -4.79
C VAL A 130 -9.40 1.30 -5.04
N CYS A 131 -8.42 0.54 -5.54
CA CYS A 131 -8.57 -0.90 -5.75
C CYS A 131 -8.85 -1.65 -4.45
N HIS A 132 -8.30 -1.16 -3.34
CA HIS A 132 -8.54 -1.74 -2.02
C HIS A 132 -10.02 -1.74 -1.64
N ILE A 133 -10.77 -0.71 -2.06
CA ILE A 133 -12.23 -0.63 -1.87
C ILE A 133 -12.91 -1.75 -2.67
N GLY A 134 -12.48 -2.00 -3.90
CA GLY A 134 -12.96 -3.13 -4.70
C GLY A 134 -12.71 -4.50 -4.03
N LEU A 135 -11.51 -4.70 -3.46
CA LEU A 135 -11.17 -5.92 -2.72
C LEU A 135 -12.03 -6.12 -1.46
N ILE A 136 -12.33 -5.05 -0.73
CA ILE A 136 -13.23 -5.05 0.43
C ILE A 136 -14.62 -5.52 0.01
N HIS A 137 -15.16 -4.96 -1.08
CA HIS A 137 -16.46 -5.36 -1.60
C HIS A 137 -16.48 -6.82 -2.07
N TYR A 138 -15.42 -7.25 -2.77
CA TYR A 138 -15.28 -8.64 -3.22
C TYR A 138 -15.27 -9.63 -2.05
N ALA A 139 -14.51 -9.31 -0.99
CA ALA A 139 -14.38 -10.12 0.22
C ALA A 139 -15.56 -10.01 1.19
N ARG A 140 -16.53 -9.13 0.91
CA ARG A 140 -17.71 -8.85 1.75
C ARG A 140 -17.33 -8.43 3.18
N ILE A 141 -16.26 -7.64 3.32
CA ILE A 141 -15.87 -7.08 4.61
C ILE A 141 -16.90 -6.00 5.00
N PRO A 142 -17.55 -6.08 6.16
CA PRO A 142 -18.76 -5.30 6.45
C PRO A 142 -18.46 -3.83 6.78
N SER A 143 -17.23 -3.49 7.15
CA SER A 143 -16.84 -2.13 7.52
C SER A 143 -15.41 -1.83 7.12
N TRP A 144 -15.14 -0.58 6.77
CA TRP A 144 -13.81 -0.13 6.42
C TRP A 144 -13.54 1.31 6.82
N ILE A 145 -12.27 1.62 7.08
CA ILE A 145 -11.79 2.94 7.48
C ILE A 145 -10.75 3.41 6.47
N TRP A 146 -10.92 4.65 6.03
CA TRP A 146 -9.96 5.30 5.17
C TRP A 146 -8.83 5.94 5.98
N LEU A 147 -7.60 5.51 5.74
CA LEU A 147 -6.40 6.05 6.36
C LEU A 147 -5.71 7.02 5.41
N SER A 148 -5.54 8.26 5.88
CA SER A 148 -4.69 9.25 5.22
C SER A 148 -3.72 9.84 6.23
N ARG A 149 -2.49 10.09 5.77
CA ARG A 149 -1.54 10.93 6.47
C ARG A 149 -0.97 11.92 5.48
N LEU A 150 -1.54 13.13 5.47
CA LEU A 150 -0.89 14.29 4.88
C LEU A 150 -0.03 14.92 5.97
N GLY A 151 1.28 14.99 5.75
CA GLY A 151 2.17 15.67 6.69
C GLY A 151 1.76 17.14 6.84
N LYS A 152 1.82 17.68 8.05
CA LYS A 152 1.83 19.13 8.23
C LYS A 152 3.17 19.63 7.66
N GLY A 153 3.13 20.40 6.57
CA GLY A 153 4.26 21.25 6.19
C GLY A 153 4.48 22.25 7.32
N ASN A 154 5.71 22.34 7.81
CA ASN A 154 6.13 23.41 8.71
C ASN A 154 6.24 24.72 7.96
#